data_AF-A0A1Z8RBU7-F1
#
_entry.id   AF-A0A1Z8RBU7-F1
#
_cell.length_a   1.000
_cell.length_b   1.000
_cell.length_c   1.000
_cell.angle_alpha   90.00
_cell.angle_beta   90.00
_cell.angle_gamma   90.00
#
_symmetry.space_group_name_H-M   'P 1'
#
loop_
_entity.id
_entity.type
_entity.pdbx_description
1 polymer ?
#
loop_
_entity_poly.entity_id
_entity_poly.type
_entity_poly.pdbx_seq_one_letter_code
_entity_poly.pdbx_strand_id
1 'polypeptide(L)'
;MLSKILTFIKSLYDSVIWFEIKNNKKNYRLKENEKFIIIKSKNDRRLKIFKNYFNEYPSKIKRLSRGYSFLVLSKKHKTKLEILCTGWLYKGNEWIITEINKKVILQNVFLLFDFFTPKKLRNRGYYKKILIKISQKYKNKKLAIYSLYRNKQSLKAIKNAGFKFKKKINGI
;
A
#
# COMPACT_ATOMS: atom_id res chain seq x y z
N MET A 1 -26.92 -8.61 0.23
CA MET A 1 -26.75 -9.54 1.37
C MET A 1 -25.87 -10.73 1.00
N LEU A 2 -26.19 -11.46 -0.08
CA LEU A 2 -25.42 -12.60 -0.62
C LEU A 2 -23.91 -12.32 -0.80
N SER A 3 -23.53 -11.13 -1.29
CA SER A 3 -22.11 -10.77 -1.49
C SER A 3 -21.32 -10.65 -0.19
N LYS A 4 -21.94 -10.21 0.91
CA LYS A 4 -21.28 -10.12 2.23
C LYS A 4 -21.09 -11.51 2.84
N ILE A 5 -22.05 -12.41 2.68
CA ILE A 5 -21.98 -13.80 3.14
C ILE A 5 -20.89 -14.57 2.37
N LEU A 6 -20.84 -14.45 1.04
CA LEU A 6 -19.78 -15.06 0.23
C LEU A 6 -18.39 -14.50 0.57
N THR A 7 -18.28 -13.20 0.82
CA THR A 7 -17.02 -12.58 1.26
C THR A 7 -16.61 -13.10 2.63
N PHE A 8 -17.56 -13.29 3.55
CA PHE A 8 -17.32 -13.86 4.86
C PHE A 8 -16.85 -15.31 4.78
N ILE A 9 -17.56 -16.18 4.06
CA ILE A 9 -17.18 -17.59 3.86
C ILE A 9 -15.79 -17.68 3.22
N LYS A 10 -15.52 -16.87 2.19
CA LYS A 10 -14.20 -16.82 1.55
C LYS A 10 -13.11 -16.39 2.53
N SER A 11 -13.41 -15.46 3.43
CA SER A 11 -12.45 -14.98 4.42
C SER A 11 -12.02 -16.06 5.43
N LEU A 12 -12.88 -17.07 5.68
CA LEU A 12 -12.57 -18.23 6.54
C LEU A 12 -11.44 -19.10 5.96
N TYR A 13 -11.43 -19.28 4.64
CA TYR A 13 -10.47 -20.17 3.96
C TYR A 13 -9.28 -19.44 3.34
N ASP A 14 -9.33 -18.11 3.31
CA ASP A 14 -8.23 -17.30 2.83
C ASP A 14 -7.18 -17.07 3.92
N SER A 15 -6.00 -16.68 3.48
CA SER A 15 -4.89 -16.33 4.34
C SER A 15 -4.10 -15.21 3.72
N VAL A 16 -3.47 -14.41 4.57
CA VAL A 16 -2.53 -13.39 4.14
C VAL A 16 -1.13 -13.76 4.58
N ILE A 17 -0.17 -13.30 3.80
CA ILE A 17 1.25 -13.40 4.12
C ILE A 17 1.70 -12.03 4.62
N TRP A 18 2.15 -12.00 5.87
CA TRP A 18 2.65 -10.82 6.54
C TRP A 18 4.15 -10.69 6.33
N PHE A 19 4.57 -9.50 5.88
CA PHE A 19 5.97 -9.16 5.70
C PHE A 19 6.35 -7.93 6.49
N GLU A 20 7.61 -7.87 6.88
CA GLU A 20 8.17 -6.73 7.60
C GLU A 20 9.53 -6.33 7.04
N ILE A 21 9.89 -5.07 7.24
CA ILE A 21 11.21 -4.54 6.96
C ILE A 21 11.57 -3.43 7.95
N LYS A 22 12.85 -3.35 8.29
CA LYS A 22 13.48 -2.26 9.02
C LYS A 22 14.86 -2.06 8.40
N ASN A 23 15.32 -0.82 8.23
CA ASN A 23 16.63 -0.50 7.65
C ASN A 23 16.87 -1.18 6.28
N ASN A 24 16.05 -0.87 5.27
CA ASN A 24 16.23 -1.45 3.94
C ASN A 24 17.56 -0.98 3.32
N LYS A 25 18.46 -1.92 3.02
CA LYS A 25 19.71 -1.64 2.31
C LYS A 25 19.50 -1.37 0.81
N LYS A 26 18.36 -1.75 0.24
CA LYS A 26 18.08 -1.52 -1.18
C LYS A 26 17.96 -0.03 -1.45
N ASN A 27 18.83 0.45 -2.33
CA ASN A 27 18.75 1.80 -2.87
C ASN A 27 18.14 1.78 -4.27
N TYR A 28 17.11 2.59 -4.50
CA TYR A 28 16.59 2.86 -5.85
C TYR A 28 16.57 4.37 -6.05
N ARG A 29 17.12 4.88 -7.15
CA ARG A 29 16.96 6.28 -7.55
C ARG A 29 15.76 6.38 -8.49
N LEU A 30 14.88 7.35 -8.26
CA LEU A 30 13.78 7.62 -9.20
C LEU A 30 14.37 8.13 -10.51
N LYS A 31 13.70 7.83 -11.63
CA LYS A 31 13.99 8.54 -12.89
C LYS A 31 13.69 10.03 -12.72
N GLU A 32 14.32 10.88 -13.50
CA GLU A 32 14.18 12.34 -13.41
C GLU A 32 12.71 12.81 -13.48
N ASN A 33 11.90 12.15 -14.32
CA ASN A 33 10.48 12.44 -14.44
C ASN A 33 9.58 11.67 -13.45
N GLU A 34 10.11 10.76 -12.63
CA GLU A 34 9.36 10.05 -11.60
C GLU A 34 9.38 10.85 -10.29
N LYS A 35 8.23 10.94 -9.60
CA LYS A 35 8.11 11.60 -8.30
C LYS A 35 7.48 10.66 -7.27
N PHE A 36 8.00 10.70 -6.05
CA PHE A 36 7.38 10.07 -4.89
C PHE A 36 6.75 11.14 -4.02
N ILE A 37 5.42 11.09 -3.89
CA ILE A 37 4.60 12.10 -3.22
C ILE A 37 3.90 11.46 -2.04
N ILE A 38 3.89 12.16 -0.91
CA ILE A 38 3.15 11.77 0.30
C ILE A 38 2.19 12.89 0.65
N ILE A 39 0.90 12.55 0.74
CA ILE A 39 -0.17 13.44 1.16
C ILE A 39 -0.69 12.97 2.51
N LYS A 40 -0.70 13.85 3.50
CA LYS A 40 -1.05 13.52 4.90
C LYS A 40 -2.35 14.15 5.38
N SER A 41 -2.88 15.12 4.64
CA SER A 41 -4.04 15.90 5.05
C SER A 41 -4.96 16.16 3.86
N LYS A 42 -6.26 16.30 4.12
CA LYS A 42 -7.27 16.70 3.13
C LYS A 42 -7.08 18.11 2.59
N ASN A 43 -6.33 18.96 3.31
CA ASN A 43 -6.08 20.35 2.91
C ASN A 43 -4.82 20.49 2.06
N ASP A 44 -4.12 19.39 1.75
CA ASP A 44 -2.93 19.41 0.91
C ASP A 44 -3.28 19.84 -0.52
N ARG A 45 -2.75 20.98 -0.98
CA ARG A 45 -3.03 21.55 -2.31
C ARG A 45 -2.76 20.55 -3.45
N ARG A 46 -1.84 19.60 -3.24
CA ARG A 46 -1.48 18.56 -4.23
C ARG A 46 -2.59 17.54 -4.45
N LEU A 47 -3.60 17.46 -3.58
CA LEU A 47 -4.77 16.60 -3.79
C LEU A 47 -5.52 16.93 -5.08
N LYS A 48 -5.53 18.21 -5.49
CA LYS A 48 -6.15 18.64 -6.75
C LYS A 48 -5.59 17.88 -7.96
N ILE A 49 -4.31 17.51 -7.92
CA ILE A 49 -3.62 16.73 -8.96
C ILE A 49 -4.22 15.32 -9.07
N PHE A 50 -4.68 14.76 -7.96
CA PHE A 50 -5.21 13.39 -7.85
C PHE A 50 -6.73 13.35 -7.72
N LYS A 51 -7.44 14.42 -8.10
CA LYS A 51 -8.91 14.52 -8.00
C LYS A 51 -9.61 13.30 -8.61
N ASN A 52 -9.18 12.86 -9.80
CA ASN A 52 -9.78 11.71 -10.47
C ASN A 52 -9.72 10.42 -9.65
N TYR A 53 -8.60 10.17 -8.94
CA TYR A 53 -8.48 9.00 -8.06
C TYR A 53 -9.49 9.07 -6.92
N PHE A 54 -9.66 10.24 -6.30
CA PHE A 54 -10.62 10.41 -5.20
C PHE A 54 -12.07 10.49 -5.67
N ASN A 55 -12.33 10.89 -6.92
CA ASN A 55 -13.65 10.78 -7.52
C ASN A 55 -14.05 9.32 -7.75
N GLU A 56 -13.10 8.47 -8.20
CA GLU A 56 -13.32 7.03 -8.35
C GLU A 56 -13.45 6.32 -6.99
N TYR A 57 -12.73 6.79 -5.98
CA TYR A 57 -12.72 6.22 -4.63
C TYR A 57 -13.06 7.25 -3.54
N PRO A 58 -14.29 7.79 -3.50
CA PRO A 58 -14.64 8.93 -2.64
C PRO A 58 -14.51 8.62 -1.15
N SER A 59 -14.78 7.38 -0.75
CA SER A 59 -14.62 6.95 0.64
C SER A 59 -13.17 7.00 1.12
N LYS A 60 -12.18 6.86 0.23
CA LYS A 60 -10.75 6.82 0.61
C LYS A 60 -10.24 8.18 1.07
N ILE A 61 -10.86 9.30 0.65
CA ILE A 61 -10.47 10.63 1.13
C ILE A 61 -10.65 10.77 2.65
N LYS A 62 -11.63 10.06 3.23
CA LYS A 62 -11.89 10.08 4.68
C LYS A 62 -10.70 9.55 5.49
N ARG A 63 -9.84 8.69 4.91
CA ARG A 63 -8.63 8.17 5.55
C ARG A 63 -7.65 9.28 5.92
N LEU A 64 -7.54 10.34 5.11
CA LEU A 64 -6.67 11.49 5.42
C LEU A 64 -7.11 12.20 6.71
N SER A 65 -8.42 12.33 6.96
CA SER A 65 -8.92 12.87 8.24
C SER A 65 -8.64 11.95 9.43
N ARG A 66 -8.45 10.65 9.20
CA ARG A 66 -8.14 9.67 10.23
C ARG A 66 -6.63 9.49 10.45
N GLY A 67 -5.80 10.40 9.93
CA GLY A 67 -4.34 10.39 10.11
C GLY A 67 -3.57 9.44 9.17
N TYR A 68 -4.22 8.85 8.18
CA TYR A 68 -3.56 7.99 7.19
C TYR A 68 -2.81 8.86 6.18
N SER A 69 -1.73 8.33 5.62
CA SER A 69 -1.01 8.99 4.53
C SER A 69 -1.27 8.30 3.19
N PHE A 70 -1.61 9.09 2.18
CA PHE A 70 -1.69 8.62 0.80
C PHE A 70 -0.30 8.71 0.15
N LEU A 71 0.14 7.60 -0.46
CA LEU A 71 1.45 7.43 -1.05
C LEU A 71 1.28 7.31 -2.56
N VAL A 72 2.03 8.09 -3.32
CA VAL A 72 1.94 8.10 -4.79
C VAL A 72 3.33 8.03 -5.40
N LEU A 73 3.52 7.06 -6.30
CA LEU A 73 4.55 7.10 -7.31
C LEU A 73 3.90 7.63 -8.59
N SER A 74 4.40 8.74 -9.12
CA SER A 74 3.90 9.37 -10.33
C SER A 74 5.01 9.61 -11.33
N LYS A 75 4.63 9.87 -12.58
CA LYS A 75 5.53 10.28 -13.66
C LYS A 75 5.01 11.59 -14.27
N LYS A 76 5.88 12.56 -14.46
CA LYS A 76 5.59 13.76 -15.24
C LYS A 76 5.54 13.38 -16.72
N HIS A 77 4.43 13.71 -17.37
CA HIS A 77 4.25 13.59 -18.81
C HIS A 77 3.65 14.92 -19.30
N LYS A 78 4.44 15.65 -20.10
CA LYS A 78 4.16 17.03 -20.49
C LYS A 78 3.86 17.90 -19.25
N THR A 79 2.67 18.47 -19.17
CA THR A 79 2.19 19.33 -18.07
C THR A 79 1.46 18.56 -16.95
N LYS A 80 1.29 17.23 -17.08
CA LYS A 80 0.48 16.42 -16.15
C LYS A 80 1.32 15.41 -15.37
N LEU A 81 0.85 15.05 -14.18
CA LEU A 81 1.38 13.93 -13.40
C LEU A 81 0.48 12.71 -13.59
N GLU A 82 1.05 11.64 -14.13
CA GLU A 82 0.39 10.36 -14.28
C GLU A 82 0.67 9.47 -13.06
N ILE A 83 -0.37 8.85 -12.51
CA ILE A 83 -0.22 7.89 -11.41
C ILE A 83 0.39 6.59 -11.96
N LEU A 84 1.54 6.19 -11.42
CA LEU A 84 2.16 4.90 -11.71
C LEU A 84 1.74 3.83 -10.70
N CYS A 85 1.73 4.18 -9.41
CA CYS A 85 1.27 3.30 -8.34
C CYS A 85 0.86 4.15 -7.13
N THR A 86 -0.17 3.72 -6.42
CA THR A 86 -0.61 4.34 -5.16
C THR A 86 -0.66 3.30 -4.05
N GLY A 87 -0.68 3.77 -2.81
CA GLY A 87 -0.94 2.97 -1.62
C GLY A 87 -1.21 3.85 -0.42
N TRP A 88 -1.46 3.22 0.72
CA TRP A 88 -1.76 3.91 1.96
C TRP A 88 -0.80 3.49 3.07
N LEU A 89 -0.53 4.42 3.98
CA LEU A 89 0.24 4.19 5.19
C LEU A 89 -0.65 4.53 6.40
N TYR A 90 -0.75 3.58 7.32
CA TYR A 90 -1.40 3.73 8.61
C TYR A 90 -0.39 3.68 9.75
N LYS A 91 -0.63 4.50 10.77
CA LYS A 91 0.11 4.52 12.03
C LYS A 91 -0.90 4.41 13.15
N GLY A 92 -0.91 3.27 13.82
CA GLY A 92 -1.76 3.02 14.98
C GLY A 92 -1.44 1.65 15.54
N ASN A 93 -2.18 1.25 16.57
CA ASN A 93 -1.85 0.08 17.37
C ASN A 93 -2.57 -1.19 16.91
N GLU A 94 -3.64 -1.06 16.13
CA GLU A 94 -4.49 -2.18 15.74
C GLU A 94 -4.95 -2.04 14.30
N TRP A 95 -5.18 -3.17 13.64
CA TRP A 95 -5.66 -3.22 12.28
C TRP A 95 -6.57 -4.40 12.05
N ILE A 96 -7.60 -4.21 11.22
CA ILE A 96 -8.45 -5.30 10.74
C ILE A 96 -8.06 -5.60 9.30
N ILE A 97 -7.53 -6.81 9.08
CA ILE A 97 -7.27 -7.33 7.74
C ILE A 97 -8.61 -7.81 7.18
N THR A 98 -9.29 -6.92 6.46
CA THR A 98 -10.65 -7.15 5.94
C THR A 98 -10.77 -8.37 5.05
N GLU A 99 -9.70 -8.74 4.34
CA GLU A 99 -9.68 -9.88 3.43
C GLU A 99 -9.85 -11.23 4.14
N ILE A 100 -9.49 -11.31 5.42
CA ILE A 100 -9.54 -12.52 6.25
C ILE A 100 -10.27 -12.27 7.58
N ASN A 101 -10.98 -11.14 7.67
CA ASN A 101 -11.67 -10.64 8.86
C ASN A 101 -10.85 -10.68 10.18
N LYS A 102 -9.52 -10.60 10.13
CA LYS A 102 -8.68 -10.83 11.32
C LYS A 102 -8.15 -9.53 11.90
N LYS A 103 -8.32 -9.33 13.20
CA LYS A 103 -7.67 -8.25 13.96
C LYS A 103 -6.20 -8.59 14.24
N VAL A 104 -5.30 -7.63 14.04
CA VAL A 104 -3.87 -7.73 14.35
C VAL A 104 -3.40 -6.52 15.13
N ILE A 105 -2.43 -6.74 16.03
CA ILE A 105 -1.79 -5.69 16.81
C ILE A 105 -0.54 -5.21 16.05
N LEU A 106 -0.43 -3.89 15.88
CA LEU A 106 0.65 -3.18 15.21
C LEU A 106 1.56 -2.51 16.27
N GLN A 107 2.40 -3.31 16.93
CA GLN A 107 3.35 -2.82 17.96
C GLN A 107 4.40 -1.86 17.35
N ASN A 108 4.12 -0.56 17.30
CA ASN A 108 4.99 0.48 16.71
C ASN A 108 5.38 0.23 15.24
N VAL A 109 4.45 -0.30 14.46
CA VAL A 109 4.67 -0.64 13.04
C VAL A 109 3.89 0.31 12.13
N PHE A 110 4.55 0.80 11.08
CA PHE A 110 3.88 1.55 10.01
C PHE A 110 3.33 0.55 9.00
N LEU A 111 2.01 0.45 8.93
CA LEU A 111 1.34 -0.51 8.06
C LEU A 111 1.12 0.09 6.67
N LEU A 112 1.58 -0.62 5.64
CA LEU A 112 1.34 -0.30 4.25
C LEU A 112 0.23 -1.20 3.71
N PHE A 113 -0.76 -0.63 3.03
CA PHE A 113 -1.92 -1.37 2.55
C PHE A 113 -2.59 -0.71 1.33
N ASP A 114 -3.54 -1.43 0.71
CA ASP A 114 -4.39 -0.97 -0.39
C ASP A 114 -3.59 -0.33 -1.54
N PHE A 115 -2.61 -1.07 -2.04
CA PHE A 115 -1.81 -0.65 -3.19
C PHE A 115 -2.52 -0.91 -4.50
N PHE A 116 -2.41 0.04 -5.42
CA PHE A 116 -3.00 -0.05 -6.75
C PHE A 116 -2.00 0.39 -7.82
N THR A 117 -1.93 -0.38 -8.91
CA THR A 117 -1.23 -0.03 -10.14
C THR A 117 -2.24 -0.11 -11.29
N PRO A 118 -2.42 0.96 -12.10
CA PRO A 118 -3.31 0.95 -13.26
C PRO A 118 -3.03 -0.25 -14.16
N LYS A 119 -4.06 -0.91 -14.69
CA LYS A 119 -3.93 -2.17 -15.47
C LYS A 119 -2.86 -2.07 -16.56
N LYS A 120 -2.88 -1.00 -17.35
CA LYS A 120 -1.91 -0.71 -18.43
C LYS A 120 -0.44 -0.56 -17.97
N LEU A 121 -0.22 -0.32 -16.69
CA LEU A 121 1.09 -0.12 -16.07
C LEU A 121 1.55 -1.29 -15.19
N ARG A 122 0.74 -2.35 -15.06
CA ARG A 122 1.11 -3.55 -14.29
C ARG A 122 2.31 -4.26 -14.92
N ASN A 123 3.01 -5.07 -14.13
CA ASN A 123 4.22 -5.81 -14.52
C ASN A 123 5.43 -4.95 -14.94
N ARG A 124 5.34 -3.60 -14.87
CA ARG A 124 6.46 -2.67 -15.12
C ARG A 124 7.32 -2.35 -13.89
N GLY A 125 7.13 -3.08 -12.79
CA GLY A 125 7.90 -2.94 -11.55
C GLY A 125 7.54 -1.73 -10.66
N TYR A 126 6.53 -0.92 -11.00
CA TYR A 126 6.18 0.28 -10.22
C TYR A 126 5.77 -0.01 -8.77
N TYR A 127 5.06 -1.10 -8.53
CA TYR A 127 4.71 -1.52 -7.16
C TYR A 127 5.97 -1.81 -6.32
N LYS A 128 6.93 -2.56 -6.87
CA LYS A 128 8.24 -2.79 -6.21
C LYS A 128 8.97 -1.46 -5.95
N LYS A 129 8.99 -0.55 -6.94
CA LYS A 129 9.66 0.75 -6.83
C LYS A 129 9.09 1.61 -5.70
N ILE A 130 7.76 1.73 -5.60
CA ILE A 130 7.13 2.53 -4.54
C ILE A 130 7.43 1.93 -3.15
N LEU A 131 7.42 0.60 -3.00
CA LEU A 131 7.78 -0.06 -1.74
C LEU A 131 9.22 0.23 -1.31
N ILE A 132 10.18 0.17 -2.25
CA ILE A 132 11.57 0.56 -1.96
C ILE A 132 11.62 2.03 -1.52
N LYS A 133 10.95 2.95 -2.24
CA LYS A 133 10.92 4.38 -1.90
C LYS A 133 10.34 4.67 -0.53
N ILE A 134 9.25 4.00 -0.17
CA ILE A 134 8.66 4.08 1.17
C ILE A 134 9.67 3.61 2.22
N SER A 135 10.30 2.46 2.00
CA SER A 135 11.28 1.91 2.94
C SER A 135 12.51 2.81 3.14
N GLN A 136 12.95 3.52 2.10
CA GLN A 136 14.01 4.53 2.21
C GLN A 136 13.57 5.74 3.02
N LYS A 137 12.36 6.27 2.74
CA LYS A 137 11.81 7.43 3.46
C LYS A 137 11.64 7.15 4.95
N TYR A 138 11.31 5.91 5.30
CA TYR A 138 11.07 5.47 6.67
C TYR A 138 12.16 4.50 7.17
N LYS A 139 13.42 4.69 6.77
CA LYS A 139 14.52 3.75 7.04
C LYS A 139 14.63 3.31 8.51
N ASN A 140 14.44 4.24 9.45
CA ASN A 140 14.55 4.00 10.90
C ASN A 140 13.26 3.48 11.55
N LYS A 141 12.20 3.23 10.77
CA LYS A 141 10.91 2.73 11.28
C LYS A 141 10.68 1.31 10.80
N LYS A 142 9.96 0.53 11.61
CA LYS A 142 9.49 -0.80 11.21
C LYS A 142 8.27 -0.62 10.31
N LEU A 143 8.34 -1.16 9.09
CA LEU A 143 7.23 -1.18 8.15
C LEU A 143 6.69 -2.61 8.05
N ALA A 144 5.36 -2.74 7.93
CA ALA A 144 4.72 -3.99 7.57
C ALA A 144 3.86 -3.82 6.32
N ILE A 145 3.67 -4.93 5.62
CA ILE A 145 2.75 -5.04 4.50
C ILE A 145 2.26 -6.48 4.44
N TYR A 146 1.04 -6.67 3.95
CA TYR A 146 0.49 -8.01 3.74
C TYR A 146 -0.14 -8.11 2.36
N SER A 147 -0.30 -9.35 1.90
CA SER A 147 -1.09 -9.67 0.71
C SER A 147 -1.70 -11.06 0.84
N LEU A 148 -2.83 -11.27 0.18
CA LEU A 148 -3.43 -12.60 0.06
C LEU A 148 -2.39 -13.64 -0.41
N TYR A 149 -2.40 -14.82 0.19
CA TYR A 149 -1.48 -15.91 -0.14
C TYR A 149 -1.52 -16.32 -1.63
N ARG A 150 -2.69 -16.15 -2.26
CA ARG A 150 -2.92 -16.44 -3.68
C ARG A 150 -2.37 -15.35 -4.60
N ASN A 151 -2.09 -14.14 -4.12
CA ASN A 151 -1.57 -13.04 -4.93
C ASN A 151 -0.06 -13.15 -5.15
N LYS A 152 0.36 -14.16 -5.92
CA LYS A 152 1.79 -14.48 -6.14
C LYS A 152 2.59 -13.31 -6.71
N GLN A 153 1.98 -12.50 -7.58
CA GLN A 153 2.62 -11.31 -8.15
C GLN A 153 2.96 -10.27 -7.08
N SER A 154 2.02 -9.96 -6.20
CA SER A 154 2.23 -9.04 -5.07
C SER A 154 3.28 -9.59 -4.11
N LEU A 155 3.17 -10.87 -3.73
CA LEU A 155 4.14 -11.53 -2.84
C LEU A 155 5.57 -11.47 -3.40
N LYS A 156 5.74 -11.75 -4.70
CA LYS A 156 7.04 -11.63 -5.40
C LYS A 156 7.55 -10.20 -5.37
N ALA A 157 6.71 -9.20 -5.65
CA ALA A 157 7.09 -7.80 -5.63
C ALA A 157 7.51 -7.32 -4.23
N ILE A 158 6.78 -7.71 -3.19
CA ILE A 158 7.07 -7.39 -1.78
C ILE A 158 8.43 -7.98 -1.36
N LYS A 159 8.67 -9.29 -1.60
CA LYS A 159 9.98 -9.92 -1.36
C LYS A 159 11.09 -9.21 -2.13
N ASN A 160 10.87 -8.91 -3.41
CA ASN A 160 11.86 -8.24 -4.25
C ASN A 160 12.10 -6.78 -3.87
N ALA A 161 11.20 -6.13 -3.14
CA ALA A 161 11.43 -4.82 -2.52
C ALA A 161 12.30 -4.90 -1.26
N GLY A 162 12.58 -6.11 -0.76
CA GLY A 162 13.43 -6.36 0.42
C GLY A 162 12.66 -6.70 1.69
N PHE A 163 11.33 -6.75 1.64
CA PHE A 163 10.52 -7.14 2.78
C PHE A 163 10.69 -8.64 3.06
N LYS A 164 10.85 -8.98 4.34
CA LYS A 164 11.06 -10.36 4.79
C LYS A 164 9.75 -10.96 5.26
N PHE A 165 9.51 -12.21 4.88
CA PHE A 165 8.39 -12.99 5.40
C PHE A 165 8.49 -13.05 6.93
N LYS A 166 7.35 -12.94 7.61
CA LYS A 166 7.28 -13.07 9.05
C LYS A 166 6.31 -14.16 9.49
N LYS A 167 5.10 -14.15 8.93
CA LYS A 167 4.09 -15.16 9.25
C LYS A 167 3.02 -15.25 8.18
N LYS A 168 2.36 -16.39 8.12
CA LYS A 168 1.05 -16.56 7.47
C LYS A 168 -0.02 -16.32 8.54
N ILE A 169 -1.04 -15.55 8.20
CA ILE A 169 -2.20 -15.29 9.06
C ILE A 169 -3.40 -15.89 8.34
N ASN A 170 -4.01 -16.90 8.94
CA ASN A 170 -5.24 -17.49 8.42
C ASN A 170 -6.44 -16.64 8.85
N GLY A 171 -7.55 -16.80 8.13
CA GLY A 171 -8.85 -16.27 8.54
C GLY A 171 -9.23 -16.58 9.97
N ILE A 172 -10.20 -15.79 10.44
CA ILE A 172 -11.07 -16.22 11.53
C ILE A 172 -11.87 -17.41 11.02
#